data_AF-A0A2V7YJU6-F1
#
_entry.id   AF-A0A2V7YJU6-F1
#
_cell.length_a   1.000
_cell.length_b   1.000
_cell.length_c   1.000
_cell.angle_alpha   90.00
_cell.angle_beta   90.00
_cell.angle_gamma   90.00
#
_symmetry.space_group_name_H-M   'P 1'
#
loop_
_entity.id
_entity.type
_entity.pdbx_description
1 polymer ?
#
loop_
_entity_poly.entity_id
_entity_poly.type
_entity_poly.pdbx_seq_one_letter_code
_entity_poly.pdbx_strand_id
1 'polypeptide(L)'
;MVIGNTLDGMRPPAPAFPRVIDMPKSVTQANPEVRSGFFERRRLRRIRMIVELTHKLISSDMTVSHREAQCLVQCARKAILDLHPEFAERYERVIRPHFERVLAQRWPGAEPLDPGDCELIN
;
A
#
# COMPACT_ATOMS: atom_id res chain seq x y z
N MET A 1 71.96 49.17 31.34
CA MET A 1 70.73 49.98 31.27
C MET A 1 70.29 49.99 29.82
N VAL A 2 69.11 49.60 29.34
CA VAL A 2 67.80 49.21 29.86
C VAL A 2 67.07 48.60 28.63
N ILE A 3 66.42 47.44 28.78
CA ILE A 3 65.05 47.04 28.35
C ILE A 3 64.58 47.51 26.94
N GLY A 4 63.98 46.71 26.04
CA GLY A 4 63.31 45.42 26.10
C GLY A 4 62.58 45.13 24.78
N ASN A 5 61.91 43.98 24.75
CA ASN A 5 61.29 43.24 23.63
C ASN A 5 60.19 43.96 22.82
N THR A 6 59.86 43.39 21.64
CA THR A 6 58.49 43.02 21.12
C THR A 6 58.67 42.54 19.66
N LEU A 7 58.78 41.24 19.35
CA LEU A 7 57.71 40.28 18.99
C LEU A 7 56.65 40.83 18.02
N ASP A 8 56.60 40.36 16.77
CA ASP A 8 55.42 39.68 16.19
C ASP A 8 55.68 39.26 14.73
N GLY A 9 55.14 38.12 14.29
CA GLY A 9 55.15 37.74 12.87
C GLY A 9 55.54 36.31 12.51
N MET A 10 55.50 35.34 13.43
CA MET A 10 55.45 33.91 13.04
C MET A 10 54.02 33.58 12.62
N ARG A 11 53.77 33.48 11.31
CA ARG A 11 52.54 32.94 10.75
C ARG A 11 52.67 31.41 10.65
N PRO A 12 51.87 30.60 11.37
CA PRO A 12 51.94 29.15 11.25
C PRO A 12 51.31 28.64 9.95
N PRO A 13 51.77 27.50 9.40
CA PRO A 13 51.20 26.88 8.21
C PRO A 13 49.81 26.30 8.47
N ALA A 14 48.96 26.35 7.45
CA ALA A 14 47.58 25.86 7.47
C ALA A 14 47.48 24.36 7.86
N PRO A 15 46.43 23.95 8.58
CA PRO A 15 46.25 22.54 8.92
C PRO A 15 45.87 21.71 7.68
N ALA A 16 46.66 20.68 7.41
CA ALA A 16 46.29 19.61 6.49
C ALA A 16 45.11 18.84 7.08
N PHE A 17 43.93 18.97 6.48
CA PHE A 17 42.78 18.16 6.86
C PHE A 17 43.04 16.69 6.54
N PRO A 18 42.89 15.76 7.50
CA PRO A 18 43.00 14.35 7.22
C PRO A 18 41.89 13.90 6.27
N ARG A 19 42.29 13.20 5.20
CA ARG A 19 41.41 12.48 4.27
C ARG A 19 40.41 11.66 5.08
N VAL A 20 39.13 11.91 4.83
CA VAL A 20 38.00 11.15 5.36
C VAL A 20 38.28 9.66 5.18
N ILE A 21 38.40 8.96 6.31
CA ILE A 21 38.51 7.51 6.39
C ILE A 21 37.27 6.93 5.70
N ASP A 22 37.48 6.02 4.76
CA ASP A 22 36.44 5.20 4.14
C ASP A 22 35.58 4.57 5.24
N MET A 23 34.37 5.10 5.41
CA MET A 23 33.36 4.52 6.27
C MET A 23 32.98 3.17 5.63
N PRO A 24 33.09 2.03 6.34
CA PRO A 24 32.65 0.77 5.78
C PRO A 24 31.17 0.91 5.45
N LYS A 25 30.84 0.71 4.16
CA LYS A 25 29.46 0.59 3.68
C LYS A 25 28.79 -0.46 4.55
N SER A 26 28.02 -0.01 5.54
CA SER A 26 27.18 -0.90 6.33
C SER A 26 26.25 -1.56 5.32
N VAL A 27 26.54 -2.83 5.05
CA VAL A 27 25.60 -3.74 4.41
C VAL A 27 24.38 -3.68 5.31
N THR A 28 23.43 -2.84 4.93
CA THR A 28 22.10 -2.83 5.53
C THR A 28 21.53 -4.19 5.18
N GLN A 29 21.79 -5.18 6.06
CA GLN A 29 20.99 -6.39 6.10
C GLN A 29 19.57 -5.90 6.35
N ALA A 30 18.82 -5.75 5.27
CA ALA A 30 17.42 -5.38 5.31
C ALA A 30 16.71 -6.47 6.10
N ASN A 31 16.39 -6.17 7.36
CA ASN A 31 15.67 -7.05 8.25
C ASN A 31 14.40 -7.58 7.53
N PRO A 32 14.27 -8.90 7.30
CA PRO A 32 13.14 -9.48 6.57
C PRO A 32 11.79 -9.19 7.25
N GLU A 33 11.76 -9.01 8.57
CA GLU A 33 10.55 -8.68 9.32
C GLU A 33 10.02 -7.28 8.97
N VAL A 34 10.92 -6.30 8.80
CA VAL A 34 10.54 -4.93 8.41
C VAL A 34 9.96 -4.93 7.00
N ARG A 35 10.54 -5.70 6.08
CA ARG A 35 9.98 -5.88 4.73
C ARG A 35 8.57 -6.46 4.79
N SER A 36 8.34 -7.50 5.61
CA SER A 36 7.03 -8.14 5.74
C SER A 36 5.92 -7.16 6.13
N GLY A 37 6.12 -6.36 7.18
CA GLY A 37 5.11 -5.40 7.65
C GLY A 37 4.84 -4.24 6.67
N PHE A 38 5.84 -3.83 5.88
CA PHE A 38 5.62 -2.87 4.79
C PHE A 38 4.82 -3.46 3.62
N PHE A 39 5.12 -4.70 3.23
CA PHE A 39 4.37 -5.40 2.18
C PHE A 39 2.93 -5.68 2.63
N GLU A 40 2.70 -6.08 3.88
CA GLU A 40 1.36 -6.25 4.45
C GLU A 40 0.56 -4.94 4.45
N ARG A 41 1.15 -3.85 4.95
CA ARG A 41 0.49 -2.53 4.91
C ARG A 41 0.16 -2.10 3.48
N ARG A 42 1.04 -2.36 2.51
CA ARG A 42 0.79 -2.05 1.10
C ARG A 42 -0.33 -2.91 0.51
N ARG A 43 -0.38 -4.21 0.83
CA ARG A 43 -1.47 -5.11 0.41
C ARG A 43 -2.81 -4.66 0.99
N LEU A 44 -2.87 -4.38 2.30
CA LEU A 44 -4.11 -3.93 2.95
C LEU A 44 -4.62 -2.60 2.36
N ARG A 45 -3.72 -1.67 2.03
CA ARG A 45 -4.09 -0.43 1.32
C ARG A 45 -4.71 -0.72 -0.05
N ARG A 46 -4.15 -1.66 -0.82
CA ARG A 46 -4.70 -2.07 -2.12
C ARG A 46 -6.05 -2.74 -1.98
N ILE A 47 -6.22 -3.64 -1.02
CA ILE A 47 -7.50 -4.29 -0.73
C ILE A 47 -8.56 -3.25 -0.38
N ARG A 48 -8.24 -2.31 0.52
CA ARG A 48 -9.15 -1.20 0.87
C ARG A 48 -9.55 -0.40 -0.36
N MET A 49 -8.59 -0.04 -1.21
CA MET A 49 -8.85 0.70 -2.44
C MET A 49 -9.76 -0.07 -3.41
N ILE A 50 -9.54 -1.38 -3.60
CA ILE A 50 -10.42 -2.21 -4.43
C ILE A 50 -11.85 -2.19 -3.89
N VAL A 51 -12.02 -2.39 -2.58
CA VAL A 51 -13.34 -2.38 -1.95
C VAL A 51 -14.03 -1.02 -2.09
N GLU A 52 -13.31 0.06 -1.83
CA GLU A 52 -13.85 1.42 -1.91
C GLU A 52 -14.25 1.81 -3.33
N LEU A 53 -13.43 1.48 -4.33
CA LEU A 53 -13.74 1.75 -5.74
C LEU A 53 -14.95 0.95 -6.22
N THR A 54 -14.99 -0.34 -5.87
CA THR A 54 -16.11 -1.22 -6.23
C THR A 54 -17.40 -0.71 -5.59
N HIS A 55 -17.36 -0.34 -4.31
CA HIS A 55 -18.52 0.24 -3.63
C HIS A 55 -18.97 1.54 -4.30
N LYS A 56 -18.07 2.48 -4.57
CA LYS A 56 -18.42 3.74 -5.24
C LYS A 56 -19.06 3.50 -6.61
N LEU A 57 -18.50 2.57 -7.39
CA LEU A 57 -19.00 2.27 -8.73
C LEU A 57 -20.42 1.69 -8.67
N ILE A 58 -20.68 0.74 -7.76
CA ILE A 58 -22.03 0.16 -7.58
C ILE A 58 -23.03 1.20 -7.04
N SER A 59 -22.62 2.03 -6.08
CA SER A 59 -23.53 2.95 -5.40
C SER A 59 -23.82 4.24 -6.18
N SER A 60 -22.83 4.75 -6.92
CA SER A 60 -22.92 6.07 -7.59
C SER A 60 -23.26 6.00 -9.07
N ASP A 61 -22.94 4.90 -9.76
CA ASP A 61 -23.19 4.78 -11.19
C ASP A 61 -24.62 4.28 -11.46
N MET A 62 -25.41 5.12 -12.12
CA MET A 62 -26.80 4.81 -12.51
C MET A 62 -26.90 3.92 -13.75
N THR A 63 -25.80 3.72 -14.48
CA THR A 63 -25.76 2.91 -15.70
C THR A 63 -25.49 1.43 -15.43
N VAL A 64 -24.91 1.11 -14.27
CA VAL A 64 -24.57 -0.25 -13.87
C VAL A 64 -25.85 -1.03 -13.59
N SER A 65 -26.04 -2.14 -14.31
CA SER A 65 -27.12 -3.10 -14.06
C SER A 65 -26.81 -3.99 -12.84
N HIS A 66 -27.84 -4.64 -12.30
CA HIS A 66 -27.67 -5.57 -11.19
C HIS A 66 -26.66 -6.70 -11.51
N ARG A 67 -26.71 -7.22 -12.74
CA ARG A 67 -25.78 -8.27 -13.21
C ARG A 67 -24.34 -7.79 -13.23
N GLU A 68 -24.10 -6.60 -13.78
CA GLU A 68 -22.76 -6.01 -13.81
C GLU A 68 -22.25 -5.72 -12.40
N ALA A 69 -23.11 -5.22 -11.51
CA ALA A 69 -22.77 -4.97 -10.11
C ALA A 69 -22.31 -6.25 -9.40
N GLN A 70 -23.01 -7.36 -9.59
CA GLN A 70 -22.60 -8.64 -9.02
C GLN A 70 -21.30 -9.15 -9.63
N CYS A 71 -21.10 -9.01 -10.95
CA CYS A 71 -19.84 -9.38 -11.57
C CYS A 71 -18.67 -8.52 -11.11
N LEU A 72 -18.88 -7.23 -10.85
CA LEU A 72 -17.87 -6.36 -10.25
C LEU A 72 -17.47 -6.83 -8.85
N VAL A 73 -18.42 -7.29 -8.03
CA VAL A 73 -18.13 -7.88 -6.72
C VAL A 73 -17.31 -9.17 -6.87
N GLN A 74 -17.63 -10.03 -7.84
CA GLN A 74 -16.85 -11.25 -8.11
C GLN A 74 -15.44 -10.93 -8.61
N CYS A 75 -15.30 -9.95 -9.51
CA CYS A 75 -13.99 -9.47 -9.96
C CYS A 75 -13.18 -8.88 -8.81
N ALA A 76 -13.80 -8.11 -7.92
CA ALA A 76 -13.16 -7.56 -6.73
C ALA A 76 -12.68 -8.68 -5.78
N ARG A 77 -13.51 -9.73 -5.57
CA ARG A 77 -13.13 -10.92 -4.80
C ARG A 77 -11.88 -11.56 -5.41
N LYS A 78 -11.91 -11.88 -6.70
CA LYS A 78 -10.78 -12.50 -7.41
C LYS A 78 -9.51 -11.66 -7.26
N ALA A 79 -9.59 -10.36 -7.54
CA ALA A 79 -8.45 -9.44 -7.43
C ALA A 79 -7.88 -9.35 -5.99
N ILE A 80 -8.73 -9.39 -4.96
CA ILE A 80 -8.29 -9.38 -3.56
C ILE A 80 -7.55 -10.69 -3.21
N LEU A 81 -8.10 -11.83 -3.62
CA LEU A 81 -7.52 -13.14 -3.33
C LEU A 81 -6.21 -13.37 -4.11
N ASP A 82 -6.12 -12.87 -5.35
CA ASP A 82 -4.87 -12.89 -6.13
C ASP A 82 -3.76 -12.06 -5.46
N LEU A 83 -4.12 -10.94 -4.80
CA LEU A 83 -3.18 -10.11 -4.05
C LEU A 83 -2.77 -10.69 -2.70
N HIS A 84 -3.70 -11.38 -2.02
CA HIS A 84 -3.50 -11.96 -0.70
C HIS A 84 -4.44 -13.16 -0.48
N PRO A 85 -4.00 -14.39 -0.82
CA PRO A 85 -4.84 -15.58 -0.77
C PRO A 85 -5.39 -15.89 0.63
N GLU A 86 -4.57 -15.67 1.66
CA GLU A 86 -4.95 -15.86 3.07
C GLU A 86 -6.05 -14.89 3.54
N PHE A 87 -6.37 -13.87 2.75
CA PHE A 87 -7.45 -12.93 3.05
C PHE A 87 -8.85 -13.53 2.84
N ALA A 88 -8.96 -14.74 2.27
CA ALA A 88 -10.24 -15.38 1.96
C ALA A 88 -11.22 -15.38 3.14
N GLU A 89 -10.81 -15.87 4.31
CA GLU A 89 -11.70 -15.94 5.46
C GLU A 89 -12.20 -14.55 5.90
N ARG A 90 -11.30 -13.55 5.89
CA ARG A 90 -11.66 -12.17 6.23
C ARG A 90 -12.57 -11.55 5.17
N TYR A 91 -12.36 -11.87 3.90
CA TYR A 91 -13.24 -11.44 2.82
C TYR A 91 -14.67 -11.94 3.08
N GLU A 92 -14.84 -13.24 3.33
CA GLU A 92 -16.16 -13.86 3.52
C GLU A 92 -16.87 -13.31 4.77
N ARG A 93 -16.13 -13.01 5.86
CA ARG A 93 -16.72 -12.51 7.11
C ARG A 93 -17.03 -11.00 7.10
N VAL A 94 -16.29 -10.19 6.34
CA VAL A 94 -16.35 -8.72 6.45
C VAL A 94 -16.77 -8.06 5.14
N ILE A 95 -16.14 -8.43 4.03
CA ILE A 95 -16.32 -7.75 2.75
C ILE A 95 -17.56 -8.27 2.02
N ARG A 96 -17.77 -9.60 1.99
CA ARG A 96 -18.97 -10.18 1.36
C ARG A 96 -20.28 -9.62 1.93
N PRO A 97 -20.53 -9.63 3.26
CA PRO A 97 -21.77 -9.07 3.80
C PRO A 97 -21.86 -7.54 3.65
N HIS A 98 -20.75 -6.85 3.43
CA HIS A 98 -20.80 -5.43 3.04
C HIS A 98 -21.39 -5.26 1.65
N PHE A 99 -20.89 -6.00 0.65
CA PHE A 99 -21.41 -5.90 -0.71
C PHE A 99 -22.83 -6.45 -0.86
N GLU A 100 -23.18 -7.53 -0.16
CA GLU A 100 -24.56 -8.05 -0.12
C GLU A 100 -25.55 -6.96 0.32
N ARG A 101 -25.21 -6.19 1.37
CA ARG A 101 -26.04 -5.07 1.83
C ARG A 101 -26.16 -3.94 0.80
N VAL A 102 -25.05 -3.57 0.15
CA VAL A 102 -25.04 -2.53 -0.90
C VAL A 102 -25.91 -2.95 -2.08
N LEU A 103 -25.79 -4.20 -2.53
CA LEU A 103 -26.59 -4.73 -3.62
C LEU A 103 -28.08 -4.79 -3.25
N ALA A 104 -28.41 -5.31 -2.07
CA ALA A 104 -29.79 -5.37 -1.60
C ALA A 104 -30.43 -3.98 -1.40
N GLN A 105 -29.64 -2.98 -1.03
CA GLN A 105 -30.11 -1.60 -0.90
C GLN A 105 -30.48 -0.99 -2.25
N ARG A 106 -29.72 -1.32 -3.32
CA ARG A 106 -29.91 -0.74 -4.65
C ARG A 106 -30.89 -1.53 -5.52
N TRP A 107 -30.88 -2.85 -5.41
CA TRP A 107 -31.78 -3.76 -6.12
C TRP A 107 -32.49 -4.70 -5.14
N PRO A 108 -33.51 -4.21 -4.42
CA PRO A 108 -34.25 -5.03 -3.48
C PRO A 108 -34.98 -6.17 -4.19
N GLY A 109 -34.80 -7.40 -3.69
CA GLY A 109 -35.49 -8.59 -4.20
C GLY A 109 -34.90 -9.22 -5.47
N ALA A 110 -33.75 -8.75 -5.93
CA ALA A 110 -33.06 -9.35 -7.06
C ALA A 110 -32.27 -10.61 -6.62
N GLU A 111 -32.29 -11.66 -7.44
CA GLU A 111 -31.64 -12.92 -7.11
C GLU A 111 -30.10 -12.85 -7.24
N PRO A 112 -29.35 -13.55 -6.38
CA PRO A 112 -27.91 -13.74 -6.56
C PRO A 112 -27.63 -14.47 -7.88
N LEU A 113 -26.71 -13.96 -8.69
CA LEU A 113 -26.20 -14.69 -9.86
C LEU A 113 -25.25 -15.79 -9.41
N ASP A 114 -25.21 -16.87 -10.20
CA ASP A 114 -24.23 -17.90 -10.01
C ASP A 114 -22.84 -17.38 -10.42
N PRO A 115 -21.77 -17.78 -9.71
CA PRO A 115 -20.42 -17.27 -9.97
C PRO A 115 -19.89 -17.59 -11.39
N GLY A 116 -20.49 -18.55 -12.10
CA GLY A 116 -20.17 -18.87 -13.49
C GLY A 116 -20.73 -17.87 -14.52
N ASP A 117 -21.75 -17.08 -14.15
CA ASP A 117 -22.43 -16.18 -15.10
C ASP A 117 -21.62 -14.92 -15.45
N CYS A 118 -20.54 -14.68 -14.70
CA CYS A 118 -19.65 -13.54 -14.83
C CYS A 118 -18.40 -13.82 -15.67
N GLU A 119 -18.15 -15.06 -16.08
CA GLU A 119 -17.01 -15.40 -16.96
C GLU A 119 -17.20 -14.93 -18.41
N LEU A 120 -18.41 -14.50 -18.78
CA LEU A 120 -18.80 -14.06 -20.13
C LEU A 120 -18.56 -12.56 -20.40
N ILE A 121 -17.96 -11.84 -19.47
CA ILE A 121 -17.58 -10.43 -19.64
C ILE A 121 -16.05 -10.35 -19.80
N ASN A 122 -15.53 -10.92 -20.88
CA ASN A 122 -14.17 -10.68 -21.38
C ASN A 122 -14.16 -10.80 -22.90
#